data_AF-A0A8T6I190-F1
#
_entry.id   AF-A0A8T6I190-F1
#
_cell.length_a   1.000
_cell.length_b   1.000
_cell.length_c   1.000
_cell.angle_alpha   90.00
_cell.angle_beta   90.00
_cell.angle_gamma   90.00
#
_symmetry.space_group_name_H-M   'P 1'
#
loop_
_entity.id
_entity.type
_entity.pdbx_description
1 polymer ?
#
loop_
_entity_poly.entity_id
_entity_poly.type
_entity_poly.pdbx_seq_one_letter_code
_entity_poly.pdbx_strand_id
1 'polypeptide(L)'
;MSGTMDAEERDILARFERGELVARPDAEREMAAAREAARHTFNKTRRVNLRVTERDFDLAHARAREEGLPYQTLLSSVIHKYLSGRLIERP
;
A
#
# COMPACT_ATOMS: atom_id res chain seq x y z
N MET A 1 -11.93 -20.28 2.66
CA MET A 1 -12.34 -20.44 4.07
C MET A 1 -12.89 -19.11 4.52
N SER A 2 -14.12 -19.11 5.05
CA SER A 2 -14.91 -17.91 5.39
C SER A 2 -14.13 -17.05 6.38
N GLY A 3 -13.71 -15.86 5.95
CA GLY A 3 -12.97 -14.90 6.78
C GLY A 3 -13.93 -14.26 7.77
N THR A 4 -13.74 -14.57 9.04
CA THR A 4 -14.49 -13.95 10.14
C THR A 4 -14.15 -12.46 10.15
N MET A 5 -15.09 -11.61 9.75
CA MET A 5 -14.89 -10.16 9.76
C MET A 5 -14.58 -9.73 11.19
N ASP A 6 -13.49 -8.98 11.36
CA ASP A 6 -13.12 -8.49 12.67
C ASP A 6 -14.15 -7.44 13.19
N ALA A 7 -13.99 -6.97 14.42
CA ALA A 7 -14.94 -6.03 15.00
C ALA A 7 -14.93 -4.66 14.30
N GLU A 8 -13.78 -4.27 13.73
CA GLU A 8 -13.59 -3.00 13.03
C GLU A 8 -14.24 -3.07 11.64
N GLU A 9 -14.00 -4.14 10.89
CA GLU A 9 -14.58 -4.39 9.58
C GLU A 9 -16.12 -4.43 9.62
N ARG A 10 -16.68 -5.03 10.67
CA ARG A 10 -18.15 -5.07 10.89
C ARG A 10 -18.73 -3.70 11.21
N ASP A 11 -18.04 -2.89 12.01
CA ASP A 11 -18.47 -1.53 12.33
C ASP A 11 -18.43 -0.62 11.09
N ILE A 12 -17.36 -0.72 10.30
CA ILE A 12 -17.22 0.01 9.03
C ILE A 12 -18.37 -0.37 8.07
N LEU A 13 -18.67 -1.66 7.93
CA LEU A 13 -19.75 -2.15 7.07
C LEU A 13 -21.10 -1.61 7.53
N ALA A 14 -21.38 -1.69 8.83
CA ALA A 14 -22.64 -1.24 9.39
C ALA A 14 -22.84 0.28 9.25
N ARG A 15 -21.78 1.07 9.38
CA ARG A 15 -21.81 2.54 9.14
C ARG A 15 -21.99 2.88 7.66
N PHE A 16 -21.42 2.09 6.76
CA PHE A 16 -21.64 2.20 5.31
C PHE A 16 -23.10 1.89 4.95
N GLU A 17 -23.65 0.79 5.45
CA GLU A 17 -25.05 0.39 5.21
C GLU A 17 -26.07 1.40 5.76
N ARG A 18 -25.76 2.05 6.89
CA ARG A 18 -26.59 3.13 7.47
C ARG A 18 -26.42 4.48 6.77
N GLY A 19 -25.54 4.60 5.76
CA GLY A 19 -25.31 5.84 5.03
C GLY A 19 -24.66 6.95 5.88
N GLU A 20 -24.02 6.60 7.00
CA GLU A 20 -23.39 7.54 7.94
C GLU A 20 -22.01 8.03 7.45
N LEU A 21 -21.48 7.41 6.40
CA LEU A 21 -20.20 7.77 5.81
C LEU A 21 -20.39 8.96 4.87
N VAL A 22 -19.98 10.13 5.35
CA VAL A 22 -19.86 11.34 4.52
C VAL A 22 -18.50 11.40 3.86
N ALA A 23 -18.48 11.75 2.57
CA ALA A 23 -17.25 12.07 1.88
C ALA A 23 -16.54 13.21 2.61
N ARG A 24 -15.23 13.06 2.83
CA ARG A 24 -14.41 14.16 3.35
C ARG A 24 -14.53 15.36 2.38
N PRO A 25 -14.51 16.62 2.84
CA PRO A 25 -14.67 17.78 1.95
C PRO A 25 -13.65 17.83 0.80
N ASP A 26 -12.44 17.31 1.02
CA ASP A 26 -11.37 17.23 0.02
C ASP A 26 -11.25 15.85 -0.64
N ALA A 27 -12.25 14.97 -0.50
CA ALA A 27 -12.17 13.58 -0.95
C ALA A 27 -11.89 13.46 -2.45
N GLU A 28 -12.46 14.35 -3.29
CA GLU A 28 -12.17 14.36 -4.73
C GLU A 28 -10.72 14.74 -5.03
N ARG A 29 -10.16 15.70 -4.29
CA ARG A 29 -8.79 16.17 -4.45
C ARG A 29 -7.79 15.13 -3.94
N GLU A 30 -8.07 14.50 -2.80
CA GLU A 30 -7.28 13.37 -2.28
C GLU A 30 -7.36 12.16 -3.22
N MET A 31 -8.55 11.83 -3.76
CA MET A 31 -8.70 10.77 -4.76
C MET A 31 -7.98 11.09 -6.07
N ALA A 32 -8.04 12.33 -6.54
CA ALA A 32 -7.32 12.77 -7.73
C ALA A 32 -5.79 12.65 -7.53
N ALA A 33 -5.28 13.13 -6.41
CA ALA A 33 -3.86 13.00 -6.06
C ALA A 33 -3.43 11.53 -5.89
N ALA A 34 -4.26 10.70 -5.26
CA ALA A 34 -4.00 9.27 -5.12
C ALA A 34 -4.03 8.54 -6.48
N ARG A 35 -4.98 8.87 -7.36
CA ARG A 35 -5.08 8.33 -8.73
C ARG A 35 -3.92 8.78 -9.61
N GLU A 36 -3.51 10.03 -9.51
CA GLU A 36 -2.37 10.59 -10.23
C GLU A 36 -1.06 9.93 -9.75
N ALA A 37 -0.85 9.87 -8.43
CA ALA A 37 0.27 9.15 -7.85
C ALA A 37 0.30 7.68 -8.29
N ALA A 38 -0.84 7.00 -8.31
CA ALA A 38 -0.94 5.64 -8.82
C ALA A 38 -0.56 5.57 -10.31
N ARG A 39 -1.16 6.41 -11.17
CA ARG A 39 -0.90 6.46 -12.62
C ARG A 39 0.57 6.71 -12.95
N HIS A 40 1.22 7.65 -12.26
CA HIS A 40 2.65 7.92 -12.46
C HIS A 40 3.55 6.82 -11.89
N THR A 41 3.11 6.10 -10.85
CA THR A 41 3.84 4.97 -10.27
C THR A 41 3.76 3.71 -11.13
N PHE A 42 2.68 3.50 -11.89
CA PHE A 42 2.49 2.29 -12.70
C PHE A 42 3.33 2.28 -13.99
N ASN A 43 3.74 3.43 -14.52
CA ASN A 43 4.59 3.51 -15.69
C ASN A 43 6.06 3.25 -15.33
N LYS A 44 6.41 1.97 -15.12
CA LYS A 44 7.80 1.51 -14.90
C LYS A 44 8.59 1.58 -16.21
N THR A 45 9.11 2.75 -16.57
CA THR A 45 9.79 2.95 -17.88
C THR A 45 11.26 2.49 -17.89
N ARG A 46 11.88 2.23 -16.74
CA ARG A 46 13.32 1.94 -16.62
C ARG A 46 13.56 0.71 -15.73
N ARG A 47 14.37 -0.24 -16.21
CA ARG A 47 14.79 -1.44 -15.43
C ARG A 47 15.99 -1.09 -14.55
N VAL A 48 15.98 -1.58 -13.31
CA VAL A 48 17.09 -1.46 -12.36
C VAL A 48 17.45 -2.87 -11.88
N ASN A 49 18.73 -3.24 -11.94
CA ASN A 49 19.24 -4.48 -11.36
C ASN A 49 19.85 -4.17 -9.99
N LEU A 50 19.41 -4.86 -8.95
CA LEU A 50 19.90 -4.70 -7.58
C LEU A 50 20.42 -6.04 -7.05
N ARG A 51 21.58 -6.02 -6.38
CA ARG A 51 22.05 -7.14 -5.56
C ARG A 51 21.67 -6.87 -4.11
N VAL A 52 21.15 -7.87 -3.44
CA VAL A 52 20.80 -7.85 -2.02
C VAL A 52 21.41 -9.07 -1.35
N THR A 53 21.52 -9.04 -0.02
CA THR A 53 21.92 -10.24 0.74
C THR A 53 20.83 -11.30 0.70
N GLU A 54 21.18 -12.57 0.92
CA GLU A 54 20.20 -13.67 1.00
C GLU A 54 19.18 -13.42 2.12
N ARG A 55 19.66 -12.94 3.27
CA ARG A 55 18.82 -12.54 4.40
C ARG A 55 17.78 -11.47 4.02
N ASP A 56 18.19 -10.43 3.30
CA ASP A 56 17.26 -9.36 2.89
C ASP A 56 16.25 -9.84 1.84
N PHE A 57 16.67 -10.76 0.95
CA PHE A 57 15.78 -11.39 -0.01
C PHE A 57 14.67 -12.17 0.68
N ASP A 58 15.01 -13.00 1.67
CA ASP A 58 14.05 -13.80 2.41
C ASP A 58 13.10 -12.92 3.25
N LEU A 59 13.63 -11.88 3.91
CA LEU A 59 12.84 -10.92 4.67
C LEU A 59 11.86 -10.16 3.78
N ALA A 60 12.30 -9.71 2.61
CA ALA A 60 11.42 -9.04 1.65
C ALA A 60 10.30 -9.98 1.17
N HIS A 61 10.61 -11.26 0.97
CA HIS A 61 9.62 -12.24 0.53
C HIS A 61 8.59 -12.55 1.63
N ALA A 62 9.04 -12.72 2.87
CA ALA A 62 8.18 -12.91 4.03
C ALA A 62 7.24 -11.71 4.22
N ARG A 63 7.80 -10.49 4.22
CA ARG A 63 7.02 -9.27 4.43
C ARG A 63 6.01 -9.02 3.32
N ALA A 64 6.38 -9.31 2.08
CA ALA A 64 5.47 -9.15 0.95
C ALA A 64 4.29 -10.13 1.03
N ARG A 65 4.53 -11.36 1.52
CA ARG A 65 3.48 -12.35 1.76
C ARG A 65 2.52 -11.90 2.87
N GLU A 66 3.04 -11.31 3.95
CA GLU A 66 2.21 -10.73 5.03
C GLU A 66 1.29 -9.62 4.50
N GLU A 67 1.81 -8.76 3.62
CA GLU A 67 1.06 -7.66 3.00
C GLU A 67 0.20 -8.10 1.79
N GLY A 68 0.25 -9.38 1.40
CA GLY A 68 -0.47 -9.91 0.24
C GLY A 68 0.01 -9.37 -1.12
N LEU A 69 1.26 -8.89 -1.19
CA LEU A 69 1.85 -8.26 -2.37
C LEU A 69 3.02 -9.10 -2.94
N PRO A 70 3.33 -9.00 -4.23
CA PRO A 70 4.59 -9.52 -4.75
C PRO A 70 5.79 -8.80 -4.13
N TYR A 71 6.87 -9.53 -3.81
CA TYR A 71 8.08 -8.96 -3.19
C TYR A 71 8.69 -7.82 -4.02
N GLN A 72 8.63 -7.92 -5.35
CA GLN A 72 9.08 -6.86 -6.26
C GLN A 72 8.24 -5.57 -6.12
N THR A 73 6.94 -5.71 -5.86
CA THR A 73 6.02 -4.60 -5.61
C THR A 73 6.32 -3.94 -4.27
N LEU A 74 6.58 -4.75 -3.23
CA LEU A 74 7.02 -4.25 -1.93
C LEU A 74 8.32 -3.44 -2.07
N LEU A 75 9.35 -4.01 -2.69
CA LEU A 75 10.62 -3.33 -2.92
C LEU A 75 10.45 -2.03 -3.72
N SER A 76 9.62 -2.05 -4.77
CA SER A 76 9.30 -0.84 -5.54
C SER A 76 8.61 0.22 -4.67
N SER A 77 7.70 -0.19 -3.79
CA SER A 77 6.99 0.71 -2.86
C SER A 77 7.94 1.35 -1.85
N VAL A 78 8.87 0.58 -1.30
CA VAL A 78 9.89 1.10 -0.36
C VAL A 78 10.77 2.14 -1.05
N ILE A 79 11.27 1.87 -2.26
CA ILE A 79 12.06 2.84 -3.03
C ILE A 79 11.26 4.11 -3.31
N HIS A 80 10.00 3.99 -3.71
CA HIS A 80 9.14 5.15 -3.95
C HIS A 80 8.88 5.96 -2.68
N LYS A 81 8.58 5.29 -1.55
CA LYS A 81 8.38 5.95 -0.25
C LYS A 81 9.64 6.66 0.20
N TYR A 82 10.81 6.03 0.05
CA TYR A 82 12.10 6.62 0.38
C TYR A 82 12.37 7.87 -0.45
N LEU A 83 12.29 7.77 -1.78
CA LEU A 83 12.56 8.90 -2.69
C LEU A 83 11.53 10.03 -2.57
N SER A 84 10.29 9.73 -2.19
CA SER A 84 9.26 10.75 -1.97
C SER A 84 9.24 11.31 -0.54
N GLY A 85 10.20 10.95 0.32
CA GLY A 85 10.28 11.44 1.70
C GLY A 85 9.16 10.94 2.62
N ARG A 86 8.42 9.91 2.20
CA ARG A 86 7.29 9.32 2.93
C ARG A 86 7.64 8.06 3.70
N LEU A 87 8.90 7.61 3.65
CA LEU A 87 9.37 6.50 4.46
C LEU A 87 9.68 6.99 5.87
N ILE A 88 8.90 6.52 6.84
CA ILE A 88 9.15 6.75 8.27
C ILE A 88 9.96 5.56 8.77
N GLU A 89 11.23 5.80 9.10
CA GLU A 89 12.04 4.81 9.81
C GLU A 89 11.51 4.68 11.24
N ARG A 90 11.22 3.45 11.67
CA ARG A 90 10.90 3.20 13.07
C ARG A 90 12.22 2.99 13.82
N PRO A 91 12.47 3.71 14.93
CA PRO A 91 13.67 3.55 15.75
C PRO A 91 13.73 2.19 16.45
#